data_AF-S3DV27-F1
#
_entry.id   AF-S3DV27-F1
#
_cell.length_a   1.000
_cell.length_b   1.000
_cell.length_c   1.000
_cell.angle_alpha   90.00
_cell.angle_beta   90.00
_cell.angle_gamma   90.00
#
_symmetry.space_group_name_H-M   'P 1'
#
loop_
_entity.id
_entity.type
_entity.pdbx_description
1 polymer ?
#
loop_
_entity_poly.entity_id
_entity_poly.type
_entity_poly.pdbx_seq_one_letter_code
_entity_poly.pdbx_strand_id
1 'polypeptide(L)'
;MQALHAPSPMTSTLSAKSRGSFSEIDPESHVYIVRTESPQWSWSTIECRMWLLRLLRDYMGLEPDVAVRYALQFDGQGSTLLRQPAERWMADFGDSLGDVIYTTINGYHGQ
;
A
#
# COMPACT_ATOMS: atom_id res chain seq x y z
N MET A 1 11.92 22.32 -51.22
CA MET A 1 11.18 22.81 -50.04
C MET A 1 10.56 21.58 -49.38
N GLN A 2 11.16 21.09 -48.29
CA GLN A 2 10.68 19.90 -47.56
C GLN A 2 9.83 20.37 -46.38
N ALA A 3 8.57 19.94 -46.32
CA ALA A 3 7.67 20.20 -45.19
C ALA A 3 7.77 19.06 -44.18
N LEU A 4 8.08 19.40 -42.94
CA LEU A 4 8.24 18.52 -41.79
C LEU A 4 6.91 17.87 -41.38
N HIS A 5 6.91 16.55 -41.21
CA HIS A 5 5.87 15.82 -40.48
C HIS A 5 6.06 16.05 -38.97
N ALA A 6 5.01 16.54 -38.30
CA ALA A 6 4.91 16.55 -36.84
C ALA A 6 4.09 15.33 -36.37
N PRO A 7 4.55 14.56 -35.38
CA PRO A 7 3.69 13.60 -34.68
C PRO A 7 2.89 14.30 -33.57
N SER A 8 1.57 14.09 -33.57
CA SER A 8 0.64 14.56 -32.53
C SER A 8 0.93 13.91 -31.17
N PRO A 9 0.78 14.63 -30.05
CA PRO A 9 0.89 14.04 -28.72
C PRO A 9 -0.29 13.11 -28.42
N MET A 10 0.02 11.90 -27.96
CA MET A 10 -0.94 10.95 -27.41
C MET A 10 -1.57 11.52 -26.14
N THR A 11 -2.88 11.75 -26.19
CA THR A 11 -3.73 12.06 -25.03
C THR A 11 -3.68 10.90 -24.05
N SER A 12 -2.87 11.03 -23.00
CA SER A 12 -2.93 10.14 -21.84
C SER A 12 -4.14 10.53 -20.99
N THR A 13 -5.24 9.81 -21.18
CA THR A 13 -6.43 9.87 -20.33
C THR A 13 -6.01 9.60 -18.89
N LEU A 14 -6.05 10.64 -18.06
CA LEU A 14 -5.78 10.57 -16.63
C LEU A 14 -6.74 9.59 -15.97
N SER A 15 -6.16 8.57 -15.31
CA SER A 15 -6.84 7.58 -14.47
C SER A 15 -7.87 8.23 -13.57
N ALA A 16 -9.10 7.71 -13.66
CA ALA A 16 -10.13 7.93 -12.65
C ALA A 16 -9.55 7.53 -11.29
N LYS A 17 -9.38 8.54 -10.43
CA LYS A 17 -9.01 8.37 -9.03
C LYS A 17 -10.25 7.81 -8.32
N SER A 18 -10.45 6.49 -8.41
CA SER A 18 -11.46 5.79 -7.63
C SER A 18 -11.18 6.05 -6.16
N ARG A 19 -12.09 6.78 -5.51
CA ARG A 19 -12.24 6.75 -4.05
C ARG A 19 -12.44 5.28 -3.68
N GLY A 20 -11.41 4.66 -3.11
CA GLY A 20 -11.42 3.25 -2.75
C GLY A 20 -12.70 2.92 -2.00
N SER A 21 -13.50 2.05 -2.60
CA SER A 21 -14.76 1.63 -2.00
C SER A 21 -14.42 0.67 -0.86
N PHE A 22 -15.15 0.75 0.25
CA PHE A 22 -15.00 -0.15 1.40
C PHE A 22 -15.12 -1.63 0.98
N SER A 23 -15.76 -1.90 -0.17
CA SER A 23 -15.91 -3.22 -0.79
C SER A 23 -14.64 -3.81 -1.43
N GLU A 24 -13.53 -3.06 -1.56
CA GLU A 24 -12.30 -3.57 -2.21
C GLU A 24 -11.38 -4.34 -1.26
N ILE A 25 -11.51 -4.12 0.05
CA ILE A 25 -10.74 -4.83 1.08
C ILE A 25 -11.69 -5.80 1.77
N ASP A 26 -12.05 -6.85 1.05
CA ASP A 26 -12.79 -7.95 1.65
C ASP A 26 -11.78 -8.96 2.25
N PRO A 27 -11.89 -9.29 3.54
CA PRO A 27 -10.97 -10.23 4.19
C PRO A 27 -11.06 -11.66 3.63
N GLU A 28 -12.11 -11.98 2.88
CA GLU A 28 -12.31 -13.22 2.13
C GLU A 28 -11.96 -13.07 0.62
N SER A 29 -11.52 -11.87 0.20
CA SER A 29 -11.11 -11.59 -1.17
C SER A 29 -9.90 -12.43 -1.56
N HIS A 30 -9.95 -12.97 -2.78
CA HIS A 30 -8.95 -13.87 -3.36
C HIS A 30 -7.61 -13.19 -3.72
N VAL A 31 -7.30 -12.02 -3.18
CA VAL A 31 -5.95 -11.45 -3.23
C VAL A 31 -5.10 -12.19 -2.20
N TYR A 32 -4.44 -13.24 -2.67
CA TYR A 32 -3.67 -14.18 -1.84
C TYR A 32 -2.29 -13.60 -1.50
N ILE A 33 -2.24 -12.47 -0.79
CA ILE A 33 -0.98 -11.99 -0.19
C ILE A 33 -0.77 -12.76 1.10
N VAL A 34 0.18 -13.68 1.09
CA VAL A 34 0.53 -14.43 2.30
C VAL A 34 1.24 -13.48 3.26
N ARG A 35 0.96 -13.59 4.56
CA ARG A 35 1.59 -12.76 5.62
C ARG A 35 3.13 -12.75 5.55
N THR A 36 3.73 -13.81 5.01
CA THR A 36 5.17 -14.00 4.85
C THR A 36 5.73 -13.36 3.58
N GLU A 37 4.89 -12.86 2.68
CA GLU A 37 5.39 -12.15 1.51
C GLU A 37 5.87 -10.77 1.93
N SER A 38 7.17 -10.56 1.73
CA SER A 38 7.78 -9.24 1.82
C SER A 38 7.02 -8.30 0.89
N PRO A 39 6.71 -7.07 1.34
CA PRO A 39 6.10 -6.08 0.47
C PRO A 39 6.94 -5.87 -0.80
N GLN A 40 6.28 -5.89 -1.96
CA GLN A 40 6.96 -5.76 -3.26
C GLN A 40 6.83 -4.33 -3.78
N TRP A 41 7.86 -3.88 -4.51
CA TRP A 41 7.88 -2.54 -5.10
C TRP A 41 6.72 -2.27 -6.07
N SER A 42 6.30 -3.32 -6.78
CA SER A 42 5.24 -3.28 -7.80
C SER A 42 3.83 -3.43 -7.25
N TRP A 43 3.65 -3.57 -5.94
CA TRP A 43 2.31 -3.70 -5.35
C TRP A 43 1.45 -2.48 -5.60
N SER A 44 0.21 -2.73 -5.95
CA SER A 44 -0.88 -1.77 -5.97
C SER A 44 -1.22 -1.29 -4.56
N THR A 45 -2.01 -0.22 -4.48
CA THR A 45 -2.54 0.27 -3.21
C THR A 45 -3.37 -0.77 -2.48
N ILE A 46 -4.20 -1.53 -3.19
CA ILE A 46 -5.05 -2.57 -2.59
C ILE A 46 -4.18 -3.66 -1.97
N GLU A 47 -3.16 -4.12 -2.68
CA GLU A 47 -2.21 -5.12 -2.18
C GLU A 47 -1.48 -4.63 -0.92
N CYS A 48 -1.02 -3.37 -0.92
CA CYS A 48 -0.40 -2.76 0.26
C CYS A 48 -1.36 -2.70 1.46
N ARG A 49 -2.62 -2.33 1.23
CA ARG A 49 -3.63 -2.27 2.30
C ARG A 49 -3.99 -3.65 2.83
N MET A 50 -4.10 -4.66 1.95
CA MET A 50 -4.34 -6.05 2.36
C MET A 50 -3.19 -6.60 3.20
N TRP A 51 -1.95 -6.28 2.84
CA TRP A 51 -0.79 -6.64 3.64
C TRP A 51 -0.79 -5.95 5.02
N LEU A 52 -1.04 -4.64 5.06
CA LEU A 52 -1.16 -3.89 6.31
C LEU A 52 -2.28 -4.44 7.20
N LEU A 53 -3.45 -4.74 6.62
CA LEU A 53 -4.57 -5.36 7.34
C LEU A 53 -4.15 -6.67 8.01
N ARG A 54 -3.47 -7.56 7.27
CA ARG A 54 -2.99 -8.84 7.82
C ARG A 54 -1.93 -8.63 8.90
N LEU A 55 -1.01 -7.70 8.72
CA LEU A 55 -0.01 -7.38 9.74
C LEU A 55 -0.68 -6.87 11.03
N LEU A 56 -1.58 -5.89 10.91
CA LEU A 56 -2.28 -5.29 12.04
C LEU A 56 -3.17 -6.29 12.78
N ARG A 57 -3.89 -7.15 12.06
CA ARG A 57 -4.77 -8.16 12.65
C ARG A 57 -3.99 -9.35 13.20
N ASP A 58 -3.17 -9.99 12.37
CA ASP A 58 -2.58 -11.30 12.68
C ASP A 58 -1.32 -11.19 13.55
N TYR A 59 -0.58 -10.08 13.46
CA TYR A 59 0.64 -9.89 14.25
C TYR A 59 0.42 -9.01 15.48
N MET A 60 -0.36 -7.94 15.33
CA MET A 60 -0.60 -7.00 16.44
C MET A 60 -1.89 -7.29 17.22
N GLY A 61 -2.70 -8.25 16.77
CA GLY A 61 -3.92 -8.67 17.46
C GLY A 61 -4.99 -7.57 17.50
N LEU A 62 -4.99 -6.64 16.55
CA LEU A 62 -6.02 -5.61 16.49
C LEU A 62 -7.35 -6.22 16.07
N GLU A 63 -8.43 -5.69 16.64
CA GLU A 63 -9.81 -6.03 16.24
C GLU A 63 -9.98 -5.80 14.72
N PRO A 64 -10.71 -6.68 14.01
CA PRO A 64 -10.82 -6.63 12.55
C PRO A 64 -11.23 -5.25 12.01
N ASP A 65 -12.25 -4.63 12.62
CA ASP A 65 -12.73 -3.31 12.20
C ASP A 65 -11.67 -2.21 12.39
N VAL A 66 -10.88 -2.30 13.46
CA VAL A 66 -9.81 -1.34 13.76
C VAL A 66 -8.68 -1.51 12.74
N ALA A 67 -8.28 -2.75 12.45
CA ALA A 67 -7.24 -3.06 11.48
C ALA A 67 -7.63 -2.60 10.06
N VAL A 68 -8.89 -2.79 9.65
CA VAL A 68 -9.41 -2.30 8.36
C VAL A 68 -9.32 -0.77 8.28
N ARG A 69 -9.73 -0.06 9.34
CA ARG A 69 -9.67 1.41 9.36
C ARG A 69 -8.24 1.92 9.20
N TYR A 70 -7.28 1.33 9.90
CA TYR A 70 -5.86 1.68 9.77
C TYR A 70 -5.30 1.34 8.38
N ALA A 71 -5.62 0.15 7.85
CA ALA A 71 -5.18 -0.22 6.50
C ALA A 71 -5.73 0.75 5.44
N LEU A 72 -7.00 1.18 5.55
CA LEU A 72 -7.61 2.14 4.64
C LEU A 72 -6.98 3.54 4.68
N GLN A 73 -6.32 3.92 5.78
CA GLN A 73 -5.61 5.20 5.88
C GLN A 73 -4.36 5.25 5.01
N PHE A 74 -3.77 4.10 4.67
CA PHE A 74 -2.63 4.07 3.76
C PHE A 74 -3.05 4.48 2.35
N ASP A 75 -2.41 5.53 1.83
CA ASP A 75 -2.59 6.00 0.46
C ASP A 75 -1.24 6.01 -0.26
N GLY A 76 -0.98 4.94 -1.01
CA GLY A 76 0.30 4.71 -1.65
C GLY A 76 0.35 3.37 -2.37
N GLN A 77 1.45 3.12 -3.07
CA GLN A 77 1.75 1.85 -3.73
C GLN A 77 2.98 1.20 -3.07
N GLY A 78 3.43 0.04 -3.54
CA GLY A 78 4.54 -0.71 -2.95
C GLY A 78 5.80 0.14 -2.75
N SER A 79 6.16 0.95 -3.75
CA SER A 79 7.29 1.88 -3.63
C SER A 79 7.15 2.95 -2.55
N THR A 80 5.91 3.32 -2.18
CA THR A 80 5.61 4.22 -1.05
C THR A 80 5.76 3.45 0.25
N LEU A 81 5.14 2.28 0.33
CA LEU A 81 5.20 1.38 1.49
C LEU A 81 6.65 1.12 1.92
N LEU A 82 7.52 0.82 0.95
CA LEU A 82 8.93 0.47 1.18
C LEU A 82 9.86 1.67 1.47
N ARG A 83 9.53 2.87 0.99
CA ARG A 83 10.39 4.07 1.16
C ARG A 83 9.91 5.03 2.25
N GLN A 84 8.72 4.80 2.78
CA GLN A 84 8.13 5.68 3.78
C GLN A 84 8.99 5.69 5.04
N PRO A 85 9.43 6.87 5.52
CA PRO A 85 10.31 6.96 6.68
C PRO A 85 9.57 6.60 7.97
N ALA A 86 10.31 6.18 9.00
CA ALA A 86 9.77 5.69 10.26
C ALA A 86 8.84 6.71 10.94
N GLU A 87 9.22 7.99 10.92
CA GLU A 87 8.47 9.10 11.50
C GLU A 87 7.08 9.23 10.88
N ARG A 88 6.95 8.91 9.59
CA ARG A 88 5.65 8.95 8.91
C ARG A 88 4.76 7.81 9.37
N TRP A 89 5.32 6.61 9.55
CA TRP A 89 4.57 5.48 10.12
C TRP A 89 4.10 5.76 11.54
N MET A 90 4.96 6.33 12.39
CA MET A 90 4.60 6.73 13.75
C MET A 90 3.55 7.85 13.76
N ALA A 91 3.62 8.81 12.84
CA ALA A 91 2.61 9.86 12.74
C ALA A 91 1.23 9.35 12.31
N ASP A 92 1.19 8.38 11.38
CA ASP A 92 -0.06 7.86 10.83
C ASP A 92 -0.71 6.79 11.74
N PHE A 93 0.09 5.97 12.44
CA PHE A 93 -0.41 4.82 13.21
C PHE A 93 -0.12 4.91 14.73
N GLY A 94 0.57 5.95 15.19
CA GLY A 94 1.09 6.07 16.55
C GLY A 94 2.45 5.38 16.72
N ASP A 95 3.20 5.77 17.76
CA ASP A 95 4.59 5.35 17.97
C ASP A 95 4.76 3.82 17.95
N SER A 96 3.95 3.10 18.75
CA SER A 96 4.08 1.65 18.88
C SER A 96 3.75 0.89 17.59
N LEU A 97 2.63 1.23 16.93
CA LEU A 97 2.23 0.51 15.70
C LEU A 97 3.13 0.91 14.53
N GLY A 98 3.46 2.19 14.42
CA GLY A 98 4.32 2.72 13.38
C GLY A 98 5.73 2.11 13.41
N ASP A 99 6.32 1.97 14.60
CA ASP A 99 7.63 1.32 14.76
C ASP A 99 7.59 -0.16 14.33
N VAL A 100 6.57 -0.91 14.75
CA VAL A 100 6.42 -2.31 14.35
C VAL A 100 6.22 -2.46 12.84
N ILE A 101 5.43 -1.59 12.21
CA ILE A 101 5.26 -1.60 10.74
C ILE A 101 6.61 -1.32 10.06
N TYR A 102 7.31 -0.27 10.46
CA TYR A 102 8.59 0.13 9.86
C TYR A 102 9.66 -0.94 10.03
N THR A 103 9.82 -1.50 11.23
CA THR A 103 10.78 -2.56 11.51
C THR A 103 10.43 -3.86 10.77
N THR A 104 9.14 -4.18 10.62
CA THR A 104 8.70 -5.32 9.80
C THR A 104 9.09 -5.14 8.33
N ILE A 105 8.82 -3.96 7.74
CA ILE A 105 9.18 -3.66 6.34
C ILE A 105 10.70 -3.75 6.12
N ASN A 106 11.50 -3.14 7.00
CA ASN A 106 12.96 -3.15 6.85
C ASN A 106 13.61 -4.48 7.24
N GLY A 107 12.99 -5.26 8.11
CA GLY A 107 13.42 -6.61 8.44
C GLY A 107 13.42 -7.55 7.23
N TYR A 108 12.54 -7.32 6.25
CA TYR A 108 12.53 -8.06 4.98
C TYR A 108 13.61 -7.60 3.98
N HIS A 109 14.12 -6.38 4.10
CA HIS A 109 15.17 -5.84 3.22
C HIS A 109 16.60 -6.13 3.71
N GLY A 110 16.75 -6.62 4.94
CA GLY A 110 18.03 -6.92 5.58
C GLY A 110 18.44 -8.39 5.57
N GLN A 111 17.73 -9.28 4.85
CA GLN A 111 18.08 -10.69 4.69
C GLN A 111 18.46 -11.05 3.25
#